data_AF-A0A9X8RAI6-F1
#
_entry.id   AF-A0A9X8RAI6-F1
#
_cell.length_a   1.000
_cell.length_b   1.000
_cell.length_c   1.000
_cell.angle_alpha   90.00
_cell.angle_beta   90.00
_cell.angle_gamma   90.00
#
_symmetry.space_group_name_H-M   'P 1'
#
loop_
_entity.id
_entity.type
_entity.pdbx_description
1 polymer ?
#
loop_
_entity_poly.entity_id
_entity_poly.type
_entity_poly.pdbx_seq_one_letter_code
_entity_poly.pdbx_strand_id
1 'polypeptide(L)'
;MGGSNEQGNIAPYAQKIQKEFNILPSVVIAQACLESGYGTSLLASQGKNIFGTEGDFKGESVIIQTMEYVNGVPVQVWNKFRKYPSWEESLRDLANLYAKGTSWNRSLYTAVIGEKDYKKALKAIFDTGYASDPKYTEKRVNLIEASALTKYDASNEEVYHIVKKGDSVSVSAKAYGSAQCRFNSGMAWSILTLLK
;
A
#
# COMPACT_ATOMS: atom_id res chain seq x y z
N MET A 1 -2.23 20.94 15.54
CA MET A 1 -1.13 20.09 16.04
C MET A 1 -1.62 18.64 16.06
N GLY A 2 -0.92 17.68 15.43
CA GLY A 2 -1.15 16.24 15.70
C GLY A 2 -1.14 15.21 14.55
N GLY A 3 -0.97 15.58 13.27
CA GLY A 3 -1.17 14.63 12.15
C GLY A 3 0.08 13.94 11.55
N SER A 4 1.29 14.26 12.00
CA SER A 4 2.52 13.92 11.27
C SER A 4 3.10 12.52 11.52
N ASN A 5 2.64 11.78 12.53
CA ASN A 5 3.36 10.58 12.98
C ASN A 5 3.02 9.33 12.17
N GLU A 6 1.77 9.19 11.67
CA GLU A 6 1.39 7.97 10.94
C GLU A 6 2.17 7.80 9.64
N GLN A 7 2.28 8.86 8.82
CA GLN A 7 2.98 8.83 7.53
C GLN A 7 4.40 8.24 7.66
N GLY A 8 5.18 8.73 8.62
CA GLY A 8 6.53 8.23 8.88
C GLY A 8 6.54 6.79 9.41
N ASN A 9 5.57 6.44 10.27
CA ASN A 9 5.47 5.10 10.85
C ASN A 9 5.11 4.02 9.82
N ILE A 10 4.30 4.36 8.81
CA ILE A 10 3.82 3.38 7.82
C ILE A 10 4.62 3.38 6.52
N ALA A 11 5.40 4.42 6.24
CA ALA A 11 6.18 4.51 5.01
C ALA A 11 7.10 3.30 4.75
N PRO A 12 7.85 2.76 5.72
CA PRO A 12 8.66 1.56 5.49
C PRO A 12 7.82 0.35 5.07
N TYR A 13 6.60 0.20 5.61
CA TYR A 13 5.69 -0.90 5.24
C TYR A 13 5.10 -0.68 3.85
N ALA A 14 4.72 0.55 3.51
CA ALA A 14 4.25 0.91 2.18
C ALA A 14 5.32 0.65 1.09
N GLN A 15 6.59 0.93 1.40
CA GLN A 15 7.71 0.61 0.50
C GLN A 15 7.95 -0.89 0.34
N LYS A 16 7.77 -1.70 1.40
CA LYS A 16 7.76 -3.17 1.25
C LYS A 16 6.61 -3.61 0.33
N ILE A 17 5.42 -3.04 0.50
CA ILE A 17 4.26 -3.32 -0.38
C ILE A 17 4.58 -2.99 -1.83
N GLN A 18 5.27 -1.90 -2.11
CA GLN A 18 5.69 -1.57 -3.48
C GLN A 18 6.59 -2.66 -4.08
N LYS A 19 7.57 -3.16 -3.31
CA LYS A 19 8.49 -4.22 -3.76
C LYS A 19 7.75 -5.54 -4.02
N GLU A 20 6.76 -5.86 -3.21
CA GLU A 20 6.05 -7.14 -3.29
C GLU A 20 4.86 -7.14 -4.28
N PHE A 21 4.15 -6.03 -4.38
CA PHE A 21 2.87 -5.92 -5.10
C PHE A 21 2.87 -4.87 -6.21
N ASN A 22 3.96 -4.11 -6.37
CA ASN A 22 4.07 -3.04 -7.37
C ASN A 22 2.97 -1.97 -7.24
N ILE A 23 2.58 -1.64 -6.00
CA ILE A 23 1.61 -0.58 -5.67
C ILE A 23 2.37 0.64 -5.13
N LEU A 24 2.01 1.84 -5.58
CA LEU A 24 2.65 3.08 -5.15
C LEU A 24 2.51 3.33 -3.63
N PRO A 25 3.62 3.48 -2.88
CA PRO A 25 3.60 3.85 -1.46
C PRO A 25 2.80 5.12 -1.18
N SER A 26 2.90 6.14 -2.03
CA SER A 26 2.17 7.40 -1.89
C SER A 26 0.65 7.19 -1.84
N VAL A 27 0.13 6.30 -2.69
CA VAL A 27 -1.29 5.92 -2.72
C VAL A 27 -1.68 5.20 -1.42
N VAL A 28 -0.89 4.21 -1.00
CA VAL A 28 -1.16 3.45 0.24
C VAL A 28 -1.15 4.36 1.47
N ILE A 29 -0.15 5.23 1.60
CA ILE A 29 -0.01 6.16 2.73
C ILE A 29 -1.15 7.17 2.75
N ALA A 30 -1.50 7.74 1.59
CA ALA A 30 -2.58 8.71 1.50
C ALA A 30 -3.95 8.12 1.83
N GLN A 31 -4.23 6.90 1.35
CA GLN A 31 -5.41 6.16 1.78
C GLN A 31 -5.39 5.93 3.28
N ALA A 32 -4.29 5.39 3.82
CA ALA A 32 -4.18 5.06 5.23
C ALA A 32 -4.50 6.26 6.12
N CYS A 33 -3.85 7.41 5.88
CA CYS A 33 -4.07 8.61 6.68
C CYS A 33 -5.51 9.13 6.62
N LEU A 34 -6.19 9.04 5.47
CA LEU A 34 -7.56 9.53 5.35
C LEU A 34 -8.58 8.53 5.90
N GLU A 35 -8.38 7.22 5.70
CA GLU A 35 -9.31 6.20 6.23
C GLU A 35 -9.19 6.08 7.76
N SER A 36 -7.99 6.23 8.32
CA SER A 36 -7.74 6.01 9.75
C SER A 36 -7.87 7.28 10.60
N GLY A 37 -8.04 8.45 9.97
CA GLY A 37 -7.96 9.74 10.64
C GLY A 37 -6.56 10.00 11.21
N TYR A 38 -5.52 9.81 10.40
CA TYR A 38 -4.11 9.92 10.80
C TYR A 38 -3.73 8.94 11.94
N GLY A 39 -4.33 7.75 11.92
CA GLY A 39 -4.12 6.67 12.89
C GLY A 39 -4.90 6.83 14.20
N THR A 40 -5.69 7.91 14.33
CA THR A 40 -6.34 8.27 15.60
C THR A 40 -7.72 7.64 15.80
N SER A 41 -8.34 7.09 14.75
CA SER A 41 -9.62 6.40 14.89
C SER A 41 -9.51 5.24 15.88
N LEU A 42 -10.60 4.96 16.60
CA LEU A 42 -10.64 3.84 17.55
C LEU A 42 -10.31 2.50 16.87
N LEU A 43 -10.79 2.32 15.64
CA LEU A 43 -10.55 1.11 14.88
C LEU A 43 -9.07 0.95 14.46
N ALA A 44 -8.42 2.04 14.04
CA ALA A 44 -6.99 2.01 13.72
C ALA A 44 -6.11 1.87 14.97
N SER A 45 -6.42 2.59 16.04
CA SER A 45 -5.61 2.60 17.27
C SER A 45 -5.71 1.29 18.05
N GLN A 46 -6.92 0.75 18.22
CA GLN A 46 -7.18 -0.46 19.02
C GLN A 46 -7.23 -1.74 18.18
N GLY A 47 -7.89 -1.70 17.02
CA GLY A 47 -8.05 -2.84 16.13
C GLY A 47 -6.89 -3.02 15.14
N LYS A 48 -5.98 -2.05 15.07
CA LYS A 48 -4.92 -1.95 14.03
C LYS A 48 -5.48 -2.02 12.61
N ASN A 49 -6.75 -1.67 12.44
CA ASN A 49 -7.47 -1.72 11.18
C ASN A 49 -7.59 -0.32 10.61
N ILE A 50 -6.75 -0.03 9.62
CA ILE A 50 -6.60 1.30 9.01
C ILE A 50 -7.77 1.60 8.05
N PHE A 51 -8.26 0.58 7.34
CA PHE A 51 -9.16 0.76 6.20
C PHE A 51 -10.62 0.44 6.49
N GLY A 52 -10.96 0.19 7.76
CA GLY A 52 -12.34 -0.17 8.10
C GLY A 52 -12.76 -1.54 7.57
N THR A 53 -11.84 -2.47 7.35
CA THR A 53 -12.17 -3.75 6.72
C THR A 53 -13.08 -4.57 7.63
N GLU A 54 -14.28 -4.91 7.15
CA GLU A 54 -15.23 -5.75 7.88
C GLU A 54 -14.82 -7.24 7.91
N GLY A 55 -15.34 -7.95 8.90
CA GLY A 55 -15.18 -9.40 9.07
C GLY A 55 -14.15 -9.79 10.14
N ASP A 56 -13.43 -10.88 9.89
CA ASP A 56 -12.35 -11.36 10.75
C ASP A 56 -11.02 -11.44 9.99
N PHE A 57 -9.93 -11.30 10.73
CA PHE A 57 -8.59 -11.57 10.23
C PHE A 57 -8.00 -12.74 11.03
N LYS A 58 -7.95 -13.92 10.41
CA LYS A 58 -7.47 -15.16 11.06
C LYS A 58 -8.21 -15.47 12.36
N GLY A 59 -9.54 -15.26 12.35
CA GLY A 59 -10.40 -15.45 13.53
C GLY A 59 -10.49 -14.23 14.47
N GLU A 60 -9.61 -13.24 14.33
CA GLU A 60 -9.60 -12.05 15.19
C GLU A 60 -10.50 -10.94 14.63
N SER A 61 -11.30 -10.34 15.51
CA SER A 61 -12.20 -9.24 15.16
C SER A 61 -12.46 -8.31 16.34
N VAL A 62 -12.99 -7.13 16.05
CA VAL A 62 -13.50 -6.17 17.03
C VAL A 62 -14.90 -5.74 16.61
N ILE A 63 -15.82 -5.68 17.56
CA ILE A 63 -17.17 -5.18 17.34
C ILE A 63 -17.19 -3.72 17.80
N ILE A 64 -17.49 -2.80 16.89
CA ILE A 64 -17.53 -1.36 17.16
C ILE A 64 -18.87 -0.82 16.70
N GLN A 65 -19.43 0.10 17.49
CA GLN A 65 -20.60 0.85 17.11
C GLN A 65 -20.22 1.93 16.08
N THR A 66 -20.88 1.89 14.93
CA THR A 66 -20.67 2.80 13.80
C THR A 66 -21.94 3.59 13.51
N MET A 67 -21.79 4.73 12.85
CA MET A 67 -22.91 5.54 12.37
C MET A 67 -23.11 5.26 10.88
N GLU A 68 -24.22 4.61 10.55
CA GLU A 68 -24.64 4.38 9.18
C GLU A 68 -25.79 5.32 8.80
N TYR A 69 -25.96 5.60 7.51
CA TYR A 69 -27.10 6.37 7.02
C TYR A 69 -28.09 5.45 6.32
N VAL A 70 -29.22 5.16 6.96
CA VAL A 70 -30.31 4.38 6.37
C VAL A 70 -31.40 5.34 5.94
N ASN A 71 -31.67 5.42 4.63
CA ASN A 71 -32.62 6.37 4.03
C ASN A 71 -32.33 7.84 4.43
N GLY A 72 -31.05 8.20 4.53
CA GLY A 72 -30.60 9.54 4.94
C GLY A 72 -30.70 9.82 6.44
N VAL A 73 -31.15 8.86 7.25
CA VAL A 73 -31.21 8.98 8.71
C VAL A 73 -29.98 8.32 9.35
N PRO A 74 -29.23 9.05 10.21
CA PRO A 74 -28.11 8.48 10.94
C PRO A 74 -28.59 7.48 11.99
N VAL A 75 -28.15 6.22 11.90
CA VAL A 75 -28.46 5.13 12.83
C VAL A 75 -27.17 4.52 13.38
N GLN A 76 -27.20 4.17 14.67
CA GLN A 76 -26.10 3.43 15.30
C GLN A 76 -26.24 1.94 15.00
N VAL A 77 -25.22 1.35 14.40
CA VAL A 77 -25.18 -0.10 14.13
C VAL A 77 -23.89 -0.70 14.69
N TRP A 78 -24.00 -1.93 15.16
CA TRP A 78 -22.84 -2.71 15.60
C TRP A 78 -22.27 -3.47 14.40
N ASN A 79 -21.08 -3.08 13.96
CA ASN A 79 -20.39 -3.74 12.86
C ASN A 79 -19.17 -4.51 13.38
N LYS A 80 -18.89 -5.64 12.72
CA LYS A 80 -17.76 -6.51 13.03
C LYS A 80 -16.62 -6.19 12.07
N PHE A 81 -15.51 -5.72 12.62
CA PHE A 81 -14.32 -5.36 11.85
C PHE A 81 -13.17 -6.32 12.12
N ARG A 82 -12.32 -6.50 11.11
CA ARG A 82 -11.07 -7.23 11.24
C ARG A 82 -10.22 -6.59 12.33
N LYS A 83 -9.56 -7.42 13.14
CA LYS A 83 -8.54 -6.98 14.09
C LYS A 83 -7.19 -7.54 13.65
N TYR A 84 -6.23 -6.66 13.44
CA TYR A 84 -4.91 -7.04 12.95
C TYR A 84 -3.87 -7.06 14.08
N PRO A 85 -2.80 -7.87 13.95
CA PRO A 85 -1.66 -7.81 14.86
C PRO A 85 -0.89 -6.49 14.79
N SER A 86 -0.88 -5.84 13.64
CA SER A 86 -0.13 -4.61 13.39
C SER A 86 -0.75 -3.79 12.24
N TRP A 87 -0.35 -2.53 12.13
CA TRP A 87 -0.70 -1.71 10.96
C TRP A 87 -0.12 -2.28 9.67
N GLU A 88 1.07 -2.90 9.70
CA GLU A 88 1.67 -3.59 8.54
C GLU A 88 0.74 -4.66 7.98
N GLU A 89 0.09 -5.47 8.84
CA GLU A 89 -0.88 -6.48 8.39
C GLU A 89 -2.13 -5.86 7.76
N SER A 90 -2.61 -4.72 8.27
CA SER A 90 -3.73 -4.00 7.66
C SER A 90 -3.37 -3.42 6.29
N LEU A 91 -2.18 -2.84 6.13
CA LEU A 91 -1.67 -2.37 4.84
C LEU A 91 -1.49 -3.52 3.84
N ARG A 92 -0.96 -4.66 4.32
CA ARG A 92 -0.78 -5.86 3.51
C ARG A 92 -2.11 -6.46 3.07
N ASP A 93 -3.15 -6.38 3.89
CA ASP A 93 -4.50 -6.84 3.54
C ASP A 93 -5.12 -5.99 2.42
N LEU A 94 -4.94 -4.66 2.46
CA LEU A 94 -5.30 -3.77 1.33
C LEU A 94 -4.52 -4.14 0.06
N ALA A 95 -3.20 -4.34 0.17
CA ALA A 95 -2.39 -4.74 -0.99
C ALA A 95 -2.85 -6.08 -1.60
N ASN A 96 -3.27 -7.03 -0.76
CA ASN A 96 -3.85 -8.29 -1.22
C ASN A 96 -5.19 -8.08 -1.95
N LEU A 97 -6.04 -7.17 -1.47
CA LEU A 97 -7.28 -6.81 -2.19
C LEU A 97 -6.97 -6.30 -3.60
N TYR A 98 -5.98 -5.41 -3.73
CA TYR A 98 -5.60 -4.89 -5.05
C TYR A 98 -4.98 -5.94 -5.96
N ALA A 99 -4.13 -6.80 -5.41
CA ALA A 99 -3.45 -7.83 -6.18
C ALA A 99 -4.35 -9.02 -6.57
N LYS A 100 -5.34 -9.36 -5.73
CA LYS A 100 -6.16 -10.57 -5.89
C LYS A 100 -7.62 -10.29 -6.24
N GLY A 101 -8.02 -9.03 -6.29
CA GLY A 101 -9.41 -8.62 -6.47
C GLY A 101 -10.33 -9.12 -5.35
N THR A 102 -11.62 -9.09 -5.63
CA THR A 102 -12.65 -9.63 -4.73
C THR A 102 -12.96 -11.09 -5.07
N SER A 103 -13.79 -11.74 -4.25
CA SER A 103 -14.28 -13.10 -4.55
C SER A 103 -15.07 -13.17 -5.86
N TRP A 104 -15.80 -12.09 -6.21
CA TRP A 104 -16.66 -12.02 -7.39
C TRP A 104 -15.97 -11.41 -8.62
N ASN A 105 -14.88 -10.65 -8.44
CA ASN A 105 -14.09 -10.12 -9.54
C ASN A 105 -12.60 -10.06 -9.16
N ARG A 106 -11.84 -11.04 -9.64
CA ARG A 106 -10.39 -11.16 -9.41
C ARG A 106 -9.57 -10.10 -10.13
N SER A 107 -10.12 -9.49 -11.18
CA SER A 107 -9.43 -8.47 -11.98
C SER A 107 -9.80 -7.04 -11.59
N LEU A 108 -10.64 -6.85 -10.55
CA LEU A 108 -11.25 -5.56 -10.23
C LEU A 108 -10.23 -4.42 -10.07
N TYR A 109 -9.06 -4.70 -9.49
CA TYR A 109 -8.04 -3.70 -9.16
C TYR A 109 -6.75 -3.83 -9.98
N THR A 110 -6.73 -4.61 -11.06
CA THR A 110 -5.46 -4.88 -11.79
C THR A 110 -4.83 -3.63 -12.38
N ALA A 111 -5.62 -2.60 -12.69
CA ALA A 111 -5.13 -1.31 -13.18
C ALA A 111 -4.33 -0.50 -12.13
N VAL A 112 -4.39 -0.87 -10.85
CA VAL A 112 -3.61 -0.25 -9.76
C VAL A 112 -2.18 -0.82 -9.73
N ILE A 113 -2.03 -2.07 -10.15
CA ILE A 113 -0.77 -2.81 -10.06
C ILE A 113 0.18 -2.33 -11.17
N GLY A 114 1.33 -1.77 -10.77
CA GLY A 114 2.36 -1.26 -11.67
C GLY A 114 2.08 0.08 -12.33
N GLU A 115 0.97 0.73 -11.97
CA GLU A 115 0.74 2.13 -12.33
C GLU A 115 1.80 3.01 -11.65
N LYS A 116 2.34 3.96 -12.41
CA LYS A 116 3.42 4.86 -11.99
C LYS A 116 2.92 6.27 -11.69
N ASP A 117 1.70 6.58 -12.12
CA ASP A 117 1.03 7.85 -11.86
C ASP A 117 -0.01 7.67 -10.75
N TYR A 118 0.25 8.25 -9.57
CA TYR A 118 -0.66 8.15 -8.42
C TYR A 118 -2.06 8.71 -8.72
N LYS A 119 -2.22 9.67 -9.63
CA LYS A 119 -3.54 10.21 -10.02
C LYS A 119 -4.32 9.16 -10.79
N LYS A 120 -3.67 8.45 -11.70
CA LYS A 120 -4.28 7.33 -12.44
C LYS A 120 -4.58 6.15 -11.53
N ALA A 121 -3.67 5.80 -10.62
CA ALA A 121 -3.89 4.73 -9.65
C ALA A 121 -5.11 5.02 -8.76
N LEU A 122 -5.23 6.24 -8.22
CA LEU A 122 -6.39 6.64 -7.41
C LEU A 122 -7.68 6.70 -8.22
N LYS A 123 -7.62 7.12 -9.48
CA LYS A 123 -8.78 7.06 -10.38
C LYS A 123 -9.20 5.62 -10.63
N ALA A 124 -8.25 4.72 -10.91
CA ALA A 124 -8.52 3.31 -11.12
C ALA A 124 -9.17 2.66 -9.90
N ILE A 125 -8.71 2.99 -8.68
CA ILE A 125 -9.34 2.56 -7.42
C ILE A 125 -10.77 3.09 -7.31
N PHE A 126 -11.01 4.37 -7.61
CA PHE A 126 -12.34 4.96 -7.55
C PHE A 126 -13.31 4.32 -8.56
N ASP A 127 -12.84 4.09 -9.79
CA ASP A 127 -13.64 3.51 -10.88
C ASP A 127 -14.10 2.06 -10.57
N THR A 128 -13.50 1.38 -9.57
CA THR A 128 -13.97 0.05 -9.11
C THR A 128 -15.21 0.12 -8.22
N GLY A 129 -15.57 1.31 -7.74
CA GLY A 129 -16.57 1.50 -6.69
C GLY A 129 -16.01 1.39 -5.27
N TYR A 130 -14.69 1.46 -5.07
CA TYR A 130 -14.06 1.40 -3.74
C TYR A 130 -14.62 2.44 -2.76
N ALA A 131 -14.98 3.63 -3.26
CA ALA A 131 -15.60 4.68 -2.47
C ALA A 131 -16.71 5.38 -3.25
N SER A 132 -17.73 5.83 -2.52
CA SER A 132 -18.86 6.59 -3.08
C SER A 132 -18.69 8.11 -2.99
N ASP A 133 -17.74 8.60 -2.19
CA ASP A 133 -17.45 10.04 -2.08
C ASP A 133 -16.87 10.56 -3.41
N PRO A 134 -17.54 11.50 -4.11
CA PRO A 134 -17.02 12.05 -5.38
C PRO A 134 -15.69 12.79 -5.23
N LYS A 135 -15.31 13.18 -3.99
CA LYS A 135 -14.02 13.81 -3.68
C LYS A 135 -12.95 12.82 -3.25
N TYR A 136 -13.20 11.52 -3.34
CA TYR A 136 -12.26 10.47 -2.92
C TYR A 136 -10.86 10.67 -3.51
N THR A 137 -10.76 10.79 -4.83
CA THR A 137 -9.50 10.96 -5.56
C THR A 137 -8.85 12.30 -5.25
N GLU A 138 -9.63 13.38 -5.28
CA GLU A 138 -9.16 14.75 -5.02
C GLU A 138 -8.48 14.87 -3.64
N LYS A 139 -9.13 14.38 -2.58
CA LYS A 139 -8.58 14.43 -1.22
C LYS A 139 -7.23 13.71 -1.10
N ARG A 140 -7.08 12.57 -1.77
CA ARG A 140 -5.86 11.75 -1.74
C ARG A 140 -4.75 12.37 -2.57
N VAL A 141 -5.06 12.90 -3.76
CA VAL A 141 -4.12 13.68 -4.57
C VAL A 141 -3.60 14.89 -3.79
N ASN A 142 -4.49 15.67 -3.19
CA ASN A 142 -4.11 16.84 -2.40
C ASN A 142 -3.19 16.46 -1.22
N LEU A 143 -3.46 15.35 -0.54
CA LEU A 143 -2.60 14.87 0.54
C LEU A 143 -1.23 14.42 0.03
N ILE A 144 -1.18 13.68 -1.08
CA ILE A 144 0.07 13.24 -1.71
C ILE A 144 0.94 14.45 -2.07
N GLU A 145 0.35 15.47 -2.71
CA GLU A 145 1.05 16.68 -3.14
C GLU A 145 1.48 17.52 -1.93
N ALA A 146 0.58 17.79 -0.97
CA ALA A 146 0.88 18.63 0.20
C ALA A 146 1.92 18.02 1.15
N SER A 147 1.98 16.69 1.25
CA SER A 147 2.95 15.98 2.11
C SER A 147 4.17 15.44 1.35
N ALA A 148 4.26 15.73 0.03
CA ALA A 148 5.28 15.22 -0.87
C ALA A 148 5.48 13.69 -0.75
N LEU A 149 4.38 12.93 -0.72
CA LEU A 149 4.43 11.47 -0.45
C LEU A 149 5.08 10.67 -1.58
N THR A 150 5.17 11.23 -2.79
CA THR A 150 5.88 10.62 -3.91
C THR A 150 7.37 10.39 -3.62
N LYS A 151 7.95 11.06 -2.61
CA LYS A 151 9.32 10.76 -2.12
C LYS A 151 9.48 9.32 -1.62
N TYR A 152 8.38 8.65 -1.28
CA TYR A 152 8.39 7.24 -0.87
C TYR A 152 8.25 6.27 -2.04
N ASP A 153 7.77 6.74 -3.19
CA ASP A 153 7.63 5.93 -4.39
C ASP A 153 9.01 5.66 -4.98
N ALA A 154 9.50 4.44 -4.85
CA ALA A 154 10.74 4.05 -5.52
C ALA A 154 10.49 4.01 -7.03
N SER A 155 11.44 4.51 -7.81
CA SER A 155 11.59 4.05 -9.18
C SER A 155 12.00 2.58 -9.11
N ASN A 156 11.09 1.66 -9.46
CA ASN A 156 11.42 0.25 -9.68
C ASN A 156 12.28 0.12 -10.95
N GLU A 157 13.41 0.82 -11.00
CA GLU A 157 14.48 0.59 -11.95
C GLU A 157 15.30 -0.57 -11.39
N GLU A 158 15.09 -1.76 -11.96
CA GLU A 158 16.07 -2.83 -11.84
C GLU A 158 17.36 -2.32 -12.48
N VAL A 159 18.36 -2.03 -11.65
CA VAL A 159 19.69 -1.68 -12.14
C VAL A 159 20.38 -2.98 -12.51
N TYR A 160 20.44 -3.24 -13.82
CA TYR A 160 21.19 -4.36 -14.36
C TYR A 160 22.65 -3.96 -14.55
N HIS A 161 23.56 -4.74 -13.96
CA HIS A 161 25.00 -4.61 -14.23
C HIS A 161 25.45 -5.77 -15.12
N ILE A 162 26.01 -5.44 -16.29
CA ILE A 162 26.63 -6.43 -17.17
C ILE A 162 27.99 -6.80 -16.57
N VAL A 163 28.10 -8.01 -16.04
CA VAL A 163 29.33 -8.51 -15.41
C VAL A 163 30.34 -8.88 -16.50
N LYS A 164 31.55 -8.33 -16.42
CA LYS A 164 32.69 -8.72 -17.27
C LYS A 164 33.54 -9.76 -16.55
N LYS A 165 34.30 -10.55 -17.33
CA LYS A 165 35.25 -11.54 -16.79
C LYS A 165 36.28 -10.82 -15.90
N GLY A 166 36.27 -11.11 -14.60
CA GLY A 166 37.14 -10.50 -13.59
C GLY A 166 36.43 -9.58 -12.60
N ASP A 167 35.16 -9.22 -12.84
CA ASP A 167 34.39 -8.43 -11.90
C ASP A 167 34.02 -9.25 -10.66
N SER A 168 34.14 -8.63 -9.49
CA SER A 168 33.69 -9.21 -8.22
C SER A 168 32.28 -8.73 -7.88
N VAL A 169 31.41 -9.67 -7.59
CA VAL A 169 30.02 -9.49 -7.16
C VAL A 169 29.91 -8.56 -5.95
N SER A 170 30.85 -8.69 -5.01
CA SER A 170 30.89 -7.86 -3.79
C SER A 170 31.27 -6.42 -4.07
N VAL A 171 32.07 -6.17 -5.12
CA VAL A 171 32.46 -4.82 -5.54
C VAL A 171 31.29 -4.13 -6.24
N SER A 172 30.59 -4.83 -7.15
CA SER A 172 29.39 -4.31 -7.79
C SER A 172 28.29 -4.04 -6.75
N ALA A 173 28.00 -4.98 -5.84
CA ALA A 173 26.99 -4.78 -4.81
C ALA A 173 27.29 -3.56 -3.91
N LYS A 174 28.55 -3.33 -3.55
CA LYS A 174 28.98 -2.17 -2.74
C LYS A 174 28.90 -0.85 -3.52
N ALA A 175 29.25 -0.83 -4.81
CA ALA A 175 29.18 0.36 -5.65
C ALA A 175 27.74 0.85 -5.87
N TYR A 176 26.76 -0.04 -5.85
CA TYR A 176 25.34 0.27 -6.05
C TYR A 176 24.50 0.28 -4.76
N GLY A 177 25.13 0.12 -3.59
CA GLY A 177 24.44 0.21 -2.30
C GLY A 177 23.44 -0.92 -2.01
N SER A 178 23.54 -2.06 -2.68
CA SER A 178 22.61 -3.19 -2.52
C SER A 178 23.14 -4.19 -1.48
N ALA A 179 22.30 -4.63 -0.54
CA ALA A 179 22.63 -5.66 0.45
C ALA A 179 22.46 -7.10 -0.08
N GLN A 180 21.85 -7.29 -1.25
CA GLN A 180 21.59 -8.59 -1.85
C GLN A 180 21.83 -8.56 -3.37
N CYS A 181 22.43 -9.63 -3.88
CA CYS A 181 22.65 -9.85 -5.30
C CYS A 181 22.16 -11.24 -5.69
N ARG A 182 21.57 -11.38 -6.88
CA ARG A 182 21.16 -12.67 -7.45
C ARG A 182 21.79 -12.86 -8.82
N PHE A 183 22.37 -14.03 -9.05
CA PHE A 183 22.79 -14.48 -10.38
C PHE A 183 21.61 -15.16 -11.07
N ASN A 184 21.28 -14.70 -12.27
CA ASN A 184 20.40 -15.42 -13.18
C ASN A 184 21.23 -16.02 -14.32
N SER A 185 21.34 -17.35 -14.35
CA SER A 185 22.10 -18.11 -15.35
C SER A 185 21.27 -18.56 -16.57
N GLY A 186 20.09 -17.96 -16.78
CA GLY A 186 19.14 -18.36 -17.83
C GLY A 186 19.21 -17.57 -19.15
N MET A 187 20.09 -16.57 -19.28
CA MET A 187 20.25 -15.78 -20.50
C MET A 187 21.63 -16.02 -21.13
N ALA A 188 21.79 -15.71 -22.43
CA ALA A 188 23.05 -15.86 -23.17
C ALA A 188 24.25 -15.07 -22.59
N TRP A 189 24.01 -14.27 -21.55
CA TRP A 189 24.96 -13.49 -20.78
C TRP A 189 24.59 -13.56 -19.28
N SER A 190 25.60 -13.61 -18.39
CA SER A 190 25.38 -13.57 -16.94
C SER A 190 24.97 -12.16 -16.50
N ILE A 191 23.79 -12.03 -15.89
CA ILE A 191 23.26 -10.75 -15.41
C ILE A 191 23.27 -10.75 -13.88
N LEU A 192 23.80 -9.66 -13.30
CA LEU A 192 23.68 -9.39 -11.87
C LEU A 192 22.46 -8.50 -11.62
N THR A 193 21.48 -9.03 -10.88
CA THR A 193 20.33 -8.24 -10.43
C THR A 193 20.66 -7.60 -9.08
N LEU A 194 20.63 -6.27 -9.02
CA LEU A 194 20.90 -5.49 -7.82
C LEU A 194 19.57 -5.06 -7.20
N LEU A 195 19.29 -5.55 -6.00
CA LEU A 195 18.08 -5.19 -5.25
C LEU A 195 18.40 -4.01 -4.33
N LYS A 196 17.72 -2.87 -4.53
CA LYS A 196 17.67 -1.77 -3.55
C LYS A 196 16.59 -2.03 -2.51
#